data_AF-A0A962ATW7-F1
#
_entry.id   AF-A0A962ATW7-F1
#
_cell.length_a   1.000
_cell.length_b   1.000
_cell.length_c   1.000
_cell.angle_alpha   90.00
_cell.angle_beta   90.00
_cell.angle_gamma   90.00
#
_symmetry.space_group_name_H-M   'P 1'
#
loop_
_entity.id
_entity.type
_entity.pdbx_description
1 polymer ?
#
loop_
_entity_poly.entity_id
_entity_poly.type
_entity_poly.pdbx_seq_one_letter_code
_entity_poly.pdbx_strand_id
1 'polypeptide(L)'
;MHPTSRRNFLRLAASAAALPAASLNAFAADRTIKVGTLKLIHGITPYFYEKFAPAGVKVQVVPFESPTDGKNAVVTGTVDFG
;
A
#
# COMPACT_ATOMS: atom_id res chain seq x y z
N MET A 1 1.01 3.53 49.35
CA MET A 1 1.86 2.97 48.28
C MET A 1 1.79 1.45 48.37
N HIS A 2 1.12 0.79 47.42
CA HIS A 2 0.95 -0.67 47.43
C HIS A 2 2.25 -1.33 46.94
N PRO A 3 2.91 -2.21 47.70
CA PRO A 3 4.14 -2.84 47.25
C PRO A 3 3.80 -3.82 46.12
N THR A 4 4.22 -3.50 44.89
CA THR A 4 4.13 -4.42 43.76
C THR A 4 5.01 -5.64 44.04
N SER A 5 4.37 -6.77 44.39
CA SER A 5 5.06 -8.03 44.65
C SER A 5 5.80 -8.51 43.40
N ARG A 6 7.03 -9.03 43.56
CA ARG A 6 7.86 -9.60 42.47
C ARG A 6 7.08 -10.59 41.59
N ARG A 7 6.11 -11.30 42.16
CA ARG A 7 5.23 -12.24 41.45
C ARG A 7 4.30 -11.52 40.46
N ASN A 8 3.81 -10.33 40.79
CA ASN A 8 3.01 -9.52 39.87
C ASN A 8 3.87 -8.93 38.76
N PHE A 9 5.12 -8.55 39.06
CA PHE A 9 6.08 -8.09 38.05
C PHE A 9 6.43 -9.19 37.04
N LEU A 10 6.71 -10.41 37.52
CA LEU A 10 6.99 -11.57 36.67
C LEU A 10 5.79 -11.95 35.79
N ARG A 11 4.56 -11.88 36.31
CA ARG A 11 3.34 -12.13 35.53
C ARG A 11 3.14 -11.08 34.45
N LEU A 12 3.38 -9.80 34.76
CA LEU A 12 3.26 -8.71 33.80
C LEU A 12 4.30 -8.79 32.69
N ALA A 13 5.54 -9.15 33.04
CA ALA A 13 6.62 -9.38 32.08
C ALA A 13 6.34 -10.59 31.16
N ALA A 14 5.77 -11.67 31.69
CA ALA A 14 5.37 -12.83 30.90
C ALA A 14 4.24 -12.51 29.89
N SER A 15 3.28 -11.66 30.26
CA SER A 15 2.24 -11.19 29.33
C SER A 15 2.77 -10.21 28.27
N ALA A 16 3.77 -9.38 28.58
CA ALA A 16 4.36 -8.45 27.62
C ALA A 16 5.22 -9.16 26.57
N ALA A 17 5.85 -10.29 26.91
CA ALA A 17 6.67 -11.08 26.00
C ALA A 17 5.87 -11.87 24.94
N ALA A 18 4.54 -11.95 25.07
CA ALA A 18 3.69 -12.66 24.11
C ALA A 18 3.26 -11.80 22.89
N LEU A 19 3.51 -10.49 22.92
CA LEU A 19 3.07 -9.56 21.88
C LEU A 19 3.94 -9.48 20.60
N PRO A 20 5.26 -9.74 20.58
CA PRO A 20 6.06 -9.48 19.39
C PRO A 20 6.04 -10.60 18.33
N ALA A 21 5.34 -11.72 18.57
CA ALA A 21 5.34 -12.87 17.66
C ALA A 21 4.21 -12.89 16.62
N ALA A 22 3.20 -12.02 16.77
CA ALA A 22 2.23 -11.81 15.70
C ALA A 22 2.85 -10.79 14.73
N SER A 23 3.62 -11.27 13.76
CA SER A 23 3.78 -10.53 12.51
C SER A 23 2.37 -10.32 11.97
N LEU A 24 1.80 -9.13 12.22
CA LEU A 24 0.66 -8.66 11.47
C LEU A 24 1.19 -8.38 10.06
N ASN A 25 1.41 -9.45 9.30
CA ASN A 25 1.29 -9.41 7.86
C ASN A 25 -0.19 -9.07 7.64
N ALA A 26 -0.53 -7.79 7.76
CA ALA A 26 -1.73 -7.26 7.18
C ALA A 26 -1.54 -7.55 5.69
N PHE A 27 -2.05 -8.70 5.25
CA PHE A 27 -2.22 -9.01 3.86
C PHE A 27 -3.16 -7.91 3.36
N ALA A 28 -2.57 -6.84 2.83
CA ALA A 28 -3.30 -5.88 2.05
C ALA A 28 -3.95 -6.72 0.96
N ALA A 29 -5.29 -6.75 0.94
CA ALA A 29 -6.03 -7.38 -0.15
C ALA A 29 -5.39 -6.94 -1.46
N ASP A 30 -5.23 -7.85 -2.42
CA ASP A 30 -4.58 -7.54 -3.69
C ASP A 30 -5.21 -6.26 -4.28
N ARG A 31 -4.44 -5.16 -4.29
CA ARG A 31 -4.91 -3.84 -4.74
C ARG A 31 -4.34 -3.59 -6.12
N THR A 32 -5.22 -3.34 -7.07
CA THR A 32 -4.80 -2.81 -8.37
C THR A 32 -4.90 -1.30 -8.36
N ILE A 33 -3.80 -0.62 -8.68
CA ILE A 33 -3.74 0.83 -8.93
C ILE A 33 -3.68 1.04 -10.44
N LYS A 34 -4.67 1.73 -10.99
CA LYS A 34 -4.78 2.09 -12.40
C LYS A 34 -4.13 3.44 -12.64
N VAL A 35 -3.14 3.47 -13.53
CA VAL A 35 -2.35 4.66 -13.82
C VAL A 35 -2.53 5.07 -15.27
N GLY A 36 -3.08 6.25 -15.48
CA GLY A 36 -3.15 6.87 -16.79
C GLY A 36 -1.79 7.35 -17.27
N THR A 37 -1.50 7.20 -18.56
CA THR A 37 -0.34 7.84 -19.19
C THR A 37 -0.63 8.19 -20.64
N LEU A 38 0.06 9.18 -21.20
CA LEU A 38 -0.01 9.47 -22.62
C LEU A 38 0.87 8.51 -23.43
N LYS A 39 0.44 8.19 -24.66
CA LYS A 39 1.25 7.46 -25.65
C LYS A 39 2.36 8.32 -26.26
N LEU A 40 3.21 8.88 -25.41
CA LEU A 40 4.36 9.71 -25.77
C LEU A 40 5.59 9.20 -25.02
N ILE A 41 6.79 9.45 -25.56
CA ILE A 41 8.04 8.93 -25.00
C ILE A 41 8.28 9.32 -23.53
N HIS A 42 7.81 10.50 -23.11
CA HIS A 42 7.93 10.99 -21.73
C HIS A 42 6.87 10.39 -20.79
N GLY A 43 5.85 9.72 -21.33
CA GLY A 43 4.83 8.97 -20.58
C GLY A 43 5.25 7.54 -20.23
N ILE A 44 6.52 7.17 -20.37
CA ILE A 44 6.98 5.79 -20.15
C ILE A 44 7.08 5.43 -18.65
N THR A 45 7.22 6.42 -17.76
CA THR A 45 7.51 6.21 -16.33
C THR A 45 6.54 5.24 -15.62
N PRO A 46 5.21 5.30 -15.84
CA PRO A 46 4.27 4.39 -15.18
C PRO A 46 4.49 2.90 -15.46
N TYR A 47 5.09 2.55 -16.60
CA TYR A 47 5.42 1.15 -16.94
C TYR A 47 6.52 0.55 -16.05
N PHE A 48 7.19 1.37 -15.24
CA PHE A 48 8.21 0.91 -14.30
C PHE A 48 7.72 0.84 -12.85
N TYR A 49 6.53 1.35 -12.54
CA TYR A 49 6.05 1.45 -11.15
C TYR A 49 5.87 0.09 -10.47
N GLU A 50 5.49 -0.95 -11.22
CA GLU A 50 5.36 -2.32 -10.70
C GLU A 50 6.64 -2.79 -9.97
N LYS A 51 7.82 -2.38 -10.45
CA LYS A 51 9.11 -2.76 -9.87
C LYS A 51 9.32 -2.24 -8.44
N PHE A 52 8.57 -1.22 -8.06
CA PHE A 52 8.65 -0.54 -6.77
C PHE A 52 7.36 -0.66 -5.97
N ALA A 53 6.37 -1.40 -6.50
CA ALA A 53 5.12 -1.64 -5.79
C ALA A 53 5.39 -2.50 -4.55
N PRO A 54 4.79 -2.16 -3.40
CA PRO A 54 4.86 -3.03 -2.23
C PRO A 54 4.14 -4.35 -2.50
N ALA A 55 4.44 -5.38 -1.71
CA ALA A 55 3.77 -6.67 -1.83
C ALA A 55 2.24 -6.53 -1.72
N GLY A 56 1.50 -7.22 -2.59
CA GLY A 56 0.04 -7.14 -2.67
C GLY A 56 -0.50 -5.93 -3.44
N VAL A 57 0.36 -5.12 -4.08
CA VAL A 57 -0.06 -4.05 -4.98
C VAL A 57 0.34 -4.38 -6.41
N LYS A 58 -0.62 -4.26 -7.32
CA LYS A 58 -0.45 -4.38 -8.76
C LYS A 58 -0.67 -3.03 -9.42
N VAL A 59 0.15 -2.68 -10.39
CA VAL A 59 0.02 -1.49 -11.21
C VAL A 59 -0.53 -1.86 -12.58
N GLN A 60 -1.62 -1.22 -12.98
CA GLN A 60 -2.20 -1.34 -14.31
C GLN A 60 -2.02 -0.01 -15.05
N VAL A 61 -1.20 0.00 -16.10
CA VAL A 61 -1.03 1.19 -16.94
C VAL A 61 -2.11 1.25 -18.01
N VAL A 62 -2.77 2.41 -18.13
CA VAL A 62 -3.81 2.70 -19.12
C VAL A 62 -3.32 3.83 -20.03
N PRO A 63 -2.96 3.52 -21.29
CA PRO A 63 -2.48 4.53 -22.22
C PRO A 63 -3.62 5.33 -22.87
N PHE A 64 -3.49 6.65 -22.92
CA PHE A 64 -4.42 7.59 -23.54
C PHE A 64 -3.79 8.28 -24.76
N GLU A 65 -4.63 8.60 -25.74
CA GLU A 65 -4.23 9.34 -26.95
C GLU A 65 -4.15 10.85 -26.71
N SER A 66 -4.99 11.38 -25.80
CA SER A 66 -5.05 12.82 -25.54
C SER A 66 -4.98 13.16 -24.04
N PRO A 67 -4.43 14.34 -23.68
CA PRO A 67 -4.45 14.81 -22.30
C PRO A 67 -5.86 14.97 -21.73
N THR A 68 -6.84 15.30 -22.58
CA THR A 68 -8.23 15.48 -22.19
C THR A 68 -8.84 14.17 -21.72
N ASP A 69 -8.60 13.07 -22.45
CA ASP A 69 -9.13 11.75 -22.08
C ASP A 69 -8.53 11.25 -20.77
N GLY A 70 -7.21 11.45 -20.59
CA GLY A 70 -6.52 11.10 -19.35
C GLY A 70 -7.08 11.86 -18.14
N LYS A 71 -7.28 13.17 -18.28
CA LYS A 71 -7.88 14.00 -17.21
C LYS A 71 -9.31 13.59 -16.89
N ASN A 72 -10.13 13.36 -17.91
CA ASN A 72 -11.50 12.89 -17.73
C ASN A 72 -11.51 11.54 -16.99
N ALA A 73 -10.62 10.61 -17.34
CA ALA A 73 -10.51 9.31 -16.71
C ALA A 73 -10.16 9.38 -15.22
N VAL A 74 -9.32 10.35 -14.80
CA VAL A 74 -9.05 10.61 -13.38
C VAL A 74 -10.30 11.13 -12.68
N VAL A 75 -10.96 12.13 -13.27
CA VAL A 75 -12.17 12.74 -12.67
C VAL A 75 -13.33 11.74 -12.54
N THR A 76 -13.46 10.82 -13.49
CA THR A 76 -14.50 9.79 -13.46
C THR A 76 -14.12 8.54 -12.65
N GLY A 77 -12.90 8.46 -12.13
CA GLY A 77 -12.40 7.29 -11.40
C GLY A 77 -12.17 6.05 -12.28
N THR A 78 -12.03 6.23 -13.60
CA THR A 78 -11.64 5.14 -14.52
C THR A 78 -10.20 4.73 -14.27
N VAL A 79 -9.35 5.70 -13.91
CA VAL A 79 -7.98 5.51 -13.38
C VAL A 79 -7.84 6.24 -12.05
N ASP A 80 -6.90 5.81 -11.22
CA ASP A 80 -6.68 6.37 -9.88
C ASP A 80 -5.83 7.64 -9.92
N PHE A 81 -4.90 7.74 -10.88
CA PHE A 81 -4.12 8.95 -11.16
C PHE A 81 -3.55 8.93 -12.59
N GLY A 82 -3.18 10.10 -13.15
CA GLY A 82 -2.66 10.24 -14.51
C GLY A 82 -2.23 11.66 -14.85
#